data_AF-F7NVL4-F1
#
_entry.id   AF-F7NVL4-F1
#
_cell.length_a   1.000
_cell.length_b   1.000
_cell.length_c   1.000
_cell.angle_alpha   90.00
_cell.angle_beta   90.00
_cell.angle_gamma   90.00
#
_symmetry.space_group_name_H-M   'P 1'
#
loop_
_entity.id
_entity.type
_entity.pdbx_description
1 polymer ?
#
loop_
_entity_poly.entity_id
_entity_poly.type
_entity_poly.pdbx_seq_one_letter_code
_entity_poly.pdbx_strand_id
1 'polypeptide(L)'
;MTNAKTATPDTAETPLKTGAEAEQKVQTEQAVVEDKSAEAEELIRKHSYAAAGVGLIPIPWVDFIGLTAIQIKMLHQLSETYKIEFSEDRGKAIIGSLISGFLPVAIAQPVASFIKAIPLIGQTTGAITMSILGGSTTYAIGRVFNQHFASGGTFLDLDPSKVKAYFKEQFEVGRKVTQAAKKET
;
A
#
# COMPACT_ATOMS: atom_id res chain seq x y z
N MET A 1 -19.74 19.03 77.12
CA MET A 1 -20.36 19.19 75.78
C MET A 1 -19.57 18.27 74.84
N THR A 2 -20.01 17.02 74.63
CA THR A 2 -20.82 16.56 73.47
C THR A 2 -20.07 16.81 72.14
N ASN A 3 -19.80 15.90 71.19
CA ASN A 3 -20.16 14.51 70.83
C ASN A 3 -19.12 14.08 69.74
N ALA A 4 -18.50 12.89 69.77
CA ALA A 4 -18.87 11.65 69.06
C ALA A 4 -18.60 11.56 67.53
N LYS A 5 -17.92 10.46 67.12
CA LYS A 5 -17.98 9.72 65.82
C LYS A 5 -17.32 10.41 64.58
N THR A 6 -16.59 9.78 63.64
CA THR A 6 -16.65 8.45 63.00
C THR A 6 -15.40 8.23 62.10
N ALA A 7 -14.91 6.98 62.05
CA ALA A 7 -14.26 6.18 60.98
C ALA A 7 -13.68 6.81 59.66
N THR A 8 -12.38 6.50 59.43
CA THR A 8 -11.60 5.98 58.24
C THR A 8 -12.22 6.00 56.81
N PRO A 9 -11.44 6.03 55.68
CA PRO A 9 -10.36 5.08 55.38
C PRO A 9 -9.17 5.52 54.45
N ASP A 10 -8.09 4.75 54.53
CA ASP A 10 -7.31 4.20 53.39
C ASP A 10 -6.69 5.18 52.37
N THR A 11 -5.45 5.59 52.66
CA THR A 11 -4.51 6.05 51.62
C THR A 11 -4.07 4.82 50.85
N ALA A 12 -4.86 4.43 49.85
CA ALA A 12 -4.46 3.43 48.87
C ALA A 12 -3.25 3.94 48.10
N GLU A 13 -2.08 3.44 48.49
CA GLU A 13 -0.85 3.45 47.71
C GLU A 13 -1.22 3.01 46.28
N THR A 14 -1.05 3.92 45.32
CA THR A 14 -1.10 3.56 43.90
C THR A 14 0.06 2.59 43.67
N PRO A 15 -0.17 1.30 43.37
CA PRO A 15 0.94 0.41 43.11
C PRO A 15 1.54 0.82 41.77
N LEU A 16 2.77 1.31 41.81
CA LEU A 16 3.67 1.39 40.67
C LEU A 16 3.71 0.00 40.00
N LYS A 17 2.96 -0.18 38.92
CA LYS A 17 3.02 -1.39 38.10
C LYS A 17 4.29 -1.36 37.24
N THR A 18 5.31 -2.01 37.80
CA THR A 18 6.52 -2.65 37.30
C THR A 18 6.71 -2.72 35.76
N GLY A 19 7.89 -2.28 35.29
CA GLY A 19 8.29 -2.19 33.87
C GLY A 19 8.23 -3.47 33.03
N ALA A 20 8.11 -4.65 33.63
CA ALA A 20 7.97 -5.92 32.91
C ALA A 20 6.65 -6.05 32.13
N GLU A 21 5.55 -5.48 32.63
CA GLU A 21 4.26 -5.48 31.91
C GLU A 21 4.27 -4.51 30.71
N ALA A 22 5.02 -3.41 30.84
CA ALA A 22 5.22 -2.45 29.75
C ALA A 22 6.13 -3.03 28.65
N GLU A 23 7.20 -3.73 29.02
CA GLU A 23 8.11 -4.42 28.08
C GLU A 23 7.40 -5.54 27.32
N GLN A 24 6.55 -6.33 27.99
CA GLN A 24 5.78 -7.40 27.37
C GLN A 24 4.68 -6.87 26.43
N LYS A 25 4.03 -5.75 26.77
CA LYS A 25 3.09 -5.07 25.87
C LYS A 25 3.78 -4.56 24.62
N VAL A 26 4.96 -3.94 24.76
CA VAL A 26 5.75 -3.43 23.63
C VAL A 26 6.21 -4.57 22.71
N GLN A 27 6.70 -5.69 23.25
CA GLN A 27 7.11 -6.85 22.45
C GLN A 27 5.94 -7.52 21.73
N THR A 28 4.79 -7.66 22.38
CA THR A 28 3.59 -8.25 21.77
C THR A 28 3.04 -7.36 20.66
N GLU A 29 3.04 -6.05 20.89
CA GLU A 29 2.57 -5.05 19.92
C GLU A 29 3.53 -4.95 18.72
N GLN A 30 4.85 -5.03 18.94
CA GLN A 30 5.87 -5.10 17.89
C GLN A 30 5.75 -6.37 17.04
N ALA A 31 5.60 -7.54 17.65
CA ALA A 31 5.44 -8.80 16.93
C ALA A 31 4.18 -8.82 16.05
N VAL A 32 3.07 -8.24 16.53
CA VAL A 32 1.82 -8.12 15.76
C VAL A 32 1.97 -7.14 14.59
N VAL A 33 2.74 -6.06 14.75
CA VAL A 33 3.03 -5.11 13.67
C VAL A 33 3.93 -5.74 12.61
N GLU A 34 4.93 -6.51 13.02
CA GLU A 34 5.86 -7.20 12.11
C GLU A 34 5.14 -8.28 11.28
N ASP A 35 4.26 -9.07 11.90
CA ASP A 35 3.46 -10.11 11.23
C ASP A 35 2.51 -9.51 10.18
N LYS A 36 1.76 -8.46 10.56
CA LYS A 36 0.91 -7.70 9.62
C LYS A 36 1.70 -7.11 8.45
N SER A 37 2.92 -6.64 8.71
CA SER A 37 3.79 -6.08 7.68
C SER A 37 4.20 -7.14 6.65
N ALA A 38 4.56 -8.34 7.12
CA ALA A 38 4.92 -9.46 6.25
C ALA A 38 3.75 -9.93 5.38
N GLU A 39 2.56 -10.10 5.98
CA GLU A 39 1.33 -10.46 5.27
C GLU A 39 0.97 -9.42 4.19
N ALA A 40 0.99 -8.14 4.56
CA ALA A 40 0.72 -7.05 3.65
C ALA A 40 1.72 -7.01 2.48
N GLU A 41 3.01 -7.27 2.75
CA GLU A 41 4.02 -7.30 1.69
C GLU A 41 3.82 -8.43 0.68
N GLU A 42 3.49 -9.63 1.14
CA GLU A 42 3.18 -10.75 0.25
C GLU A 42 1.97 -10.41 -0.63
N LEU A 43 0.93 -9.85 -0.02
CA LEU A 43 -0.28 -9.43 -0.71
C LEU A 43 0.00 -8.41 -1.81
N ILE A 44 0.83 -7.41 -1.53
CA ILE A 44 1.25 -6.39 -2.50
C ILE A 44 2.02 -7.02 -3.65
N ARG A 45 2.99 -7.90 -3.36
CA ARG A 45 3.78 -8.58 -4.41
C ARG A 45 2.88 -9.40 -5.34
N LYS A 46 1.95 -10.17 -4.77
CA LYS A 46 0.99 -10.98 -5.54
C LYS A 46 0.13 -10.14 -6.48
N HIS A 47 -0.45 -9.04 -6.00
CA HIS A 47 -1.28 -8.16 -6.83
C HIS A 47 -0.45 -7.41 -7.87
N SER A 48 0.80 -7.07 -7.55
CA SER A 48 1.74 -6.45 -8.50
C SER A 48 2.05 -7.40 -9.67
N TYR A 49 2.24 -8.68 -9.41
CA TYR A 49 2.42 -9.68 -10.46
C TYR A 49 1.15 -9.92 -11.27
N ALA A 50 -0.01 -9.98 -10.62
CA ALA A 50 -1.29 -10.07 -11.33
C ALA A 50 -1.51 -8.86 -12.26
N ALA A 51 -1.22 -7.64 -11.79
CA ALA A 51 -1.30 -6.42 -12.58
C ALA A 51 -0.31 -6.42 -13.75
N ALA A 52 0.91 -6.94 -13.56
CA ALA A 52 1.87 -7.11 -14.64
C ALA A 52 1.36 -8.07 -15.73
N GLY A 53 0.60 -9.10 -15.35
CA GLY A 53 -0.06 -10.03 -16.27
C GLY A 53 -1.18 -9.39 -17.09
N VAL A 54 -1.96 -8.48 -16.51
CA VAL A 54 -3.03 -7.76 -17.24
C VAL A 54 -2.48 -6.90 -18.38
N GLY A 55 -1.28 -6.33 -18.21
CA GLY A 55 -0.60 -5.54 -19.25
C GLY A 55 -0.22 -6.30 -20.53
N LEU A 56 -0.48 -7.61 -20.59
CA LEU A 56 -0.27 -8.46 -21.78
C LEU A 56 -1.53 -8.60 -22.65
N ILE A 57 -2.70 -8.16 -22.16
CA ILE A 57 -3.95 -8.20 -22.92
C ILE A 57 -3.97 -6.99 -23.87
N PRO A 58 -4.17 -7.16 -25.19
CA PRO A 58 -4.12 -6.06 -26.14
C PRO A 58 -5.48 -5.33 -26.27
N ILE A 59 -6.19 -5.06 -25.16
CA ILE A 59 -7.51 -4.40 -25.18
C ILE A 59 -7.51 -3.19 -24.24
N PRO A 60 -7.28 -1.97 -24.76
CA PRO A 60 -7.00 -0.77 -23.97
C PRO A 60 -7.99 -0.46 -22.83
N TRP A 61 -9.29 -0.72 -23.03
CA TRP A 61 -10.33 -0.44 -22.04
C TRP A 61 -10.43 -1.52 -20.96
N VAL A 62 -10.20 -2.78 -21.33
CA VAL A 62 -10.26 -3.92 -20.42
C VAL A 62 -9.08 -3.89 -19.47
N ASP A 63 -7.91 -3.47 -19.96
CA ASP A 63 -6.68 -3.39 -19.18
C ASP A 63 -6.84 -2.40 -18.02
N PHE A 64 -7.46 -1.24 -18.26
CA PHE A 64 -7.68 -0.24 -17.20
C PHE A 64 -8.66 -0.69 -16.12
N ILE A 65 -9.77 -1.33 -16.53
CA ILE A 65 -10.76 -1.88 -15.58
C ILE A 65 -10.13 -3.01 -14.77
N GLY A 66 -9.42 -3.93 -15.42
CA GLY A 66 -8.73 -5.03 -14.78
C GLY A 66 -7.68 -4.55 -13.77
N LEU A 67 -6.84 -3.59 -14.17
CA LEU A 67 -5.84 -2.99 -13.27
C LEU A 67 -6.49 -2.29 -12.07
N THR A 68 -7.54 -1.50 -12.31
CA THR A 68 -8.26 -0.82 -11.23
C THR A 68 -8.89 -1.84 -10.28
N ALA A 69 -9.51 -2.89 -10.79
CA ALA A 69 -10.09 -3.95 -9.97
C ALA A 69 -9.03 -4.66 -9.12
N ILE A 70 -7.86 -4.95 -9.68
CA ILE A 70 -6.73 -5.55 -8.95
C ILE A 70 -6.27 -4.61 -7.82
N GLN A 71 -6.09 -3.32 -8.11
CA GLN A 71 -5.63 -2.35 -7.11
C GLN A 71 -6.67 -2.14 -6.00
N ILE A 72 -7.96 -2.03 -6.33
CA ILE A 72 -9.03 -1.89 -5.35
C ILE A 72 -9.18 -3.14 -4.48
N LYS A 73 -9.10 -4.33 -5.07
CA LYS A 73 -9.09 -5.59 -4.32
C LYS A 73 -7.90 -5.66 -3.36
N MET A 74 -6.71 -5.27 -3.80
CA MET A 74 -5.51 -5.21 -2.97
C MET A 74 -5.72 -4.26 -1.77
N LEU A 75 -6.28 -3.07 -1.99
CA LEU A 75 -6.56 -2.11 -0.91
C LEU A 75 -7.61 -2.62 0.07
N HIS A 76 -8.62 -3.33 -0.42
CA HIS A 76 -9.62 -3.98 0.43
C HIS A 76 -8.96 -4.98 1.38
N GLN A 77 -8.14 -5.89 0.85
CA GLN A 77 -7.47 -6.89 1.69
C GLN A 77 -6.45 -6.27 2.66
N LEU A 78 -5.70 -5.23 2.24
CA LEU A 78 -4.85 -4.48 3.16
C LEU A 78 -5.67 -3.87 4.31
N SER A 79 -6.85 -3.32 4.01
CA SER A 79 -7.72 -2.78 5.05
C SER A 79 -8.19 -3.84 6.04
N GLU A 80 -8.42 -5.07 5.59
CA GLU A 80 -8.75 -6.20 6.46
C GLU A 80 -7.58 -6.57 7.39
N THR A 81 -6.36 -6.66 6.86
CA THR A 81 -5.13 -6.92 7.66
C THR A 81 -4.95 -5.91 8.78
N TYR A 82 -5.24 -4.63 8.52
CA TYR A 82 -5.12 -3.54 9.49
C TYR A 82 -6.41 -3.25 10.28
N LYS A 83 -7.52 -3.96 10.00
CA LYS A 83 -8.86 -3.73 10.58
C LYS A 83 -9.38 -2.29 10.39
N ILE A 84 -9.16 -1.74 9.20
CA ILE A 84 -9.60 -0.40 8.78
C ILE A 84 -10.87 -0.52 7.94
N GLU A 85 -11.81 0.40 8.10
CA GLU A 85 -13.00 0.46 7.27
C GLU A 85 -12.63 0.73 5.80
N PHE A 86 -13.04 -0.16 4.92
CA PHE A 86 -12.76 -0.05 3.50
C PHE A 86 -13.62 1.03 2.84
N SER A 87 -12.99 1.92 2.07
CA SER A 87 -13.69 2.89 1.24
C SER A 87 -13.22 2.81 -0.20
N GLU A 88 -14.04 2.20 -1.06
CA GLU A 88 -13.75 2.03 -2.47
C GLU A 88 -13.59 3.38 -3.19
N ASP A 89 -14.51 4.32 -2.96
CA ASP A 89 -14.49 5.63 -3.61
C ASP A 89 -13.24 6.44 -3.23
N ARG A 90 -12.84 6.42 -1.95
CA ARG A 90 -11.63 7.09 -1.49
C ARG A 90 -10.38 6.40 -2.02
N GLY A 91 -10.36 5.07 -2.02
CA GLY A 91 -9.29 4.28 -2.65
C GLY A 91 -9.09 4.67 -4.12
N LYS A 92 -10.16 4.68 -4.93
CA LYS A 92 -10.12 5.10 -6.34
C LYS A 92 -9.64 6.54 -6.50
N ALA A 93 -10.13 7.47 -5.68
CA ALA A 93 -9.74 8.88 -5.74
C ALA A 93 -8.25 9.08 -5.42
N ILE A 94 -7.72 8.39 -4.41
CA ILE A 94 -6.30 8.42 -4.03
C ILE A 94 -5.44 7.82 -5.15
N ILE A 95 -5.82 6.65 -5.67
CA ILE A 95 -5.15 6.02 -6.82
C ILE A 95 -5.07 6.98 -8.00
N GLY A 96 -6.21 7.57 -8.39
CA GLY A 96 -6.28 8.55 -9.48
C GLY A 96 -5.39 9.77 -9.23
N SER A 97 -5.32 10.26 -7.99
CA SER A 97 -4.47 11.39 -7.59
C SER A 97 -2.98 11.07 -7.65
N LEU A 98 -2.57 9.87 -7.20
CA LEU A 98 -1.18 9.42 -7.27
C LEU A 98 -0.74 9.23 -8.72
N ILE A 99 -1.56 8.55 -9.53
CA ILE A 99 -1.26 8.30 -10.94
C ILE A 99 -1.22 9.60 -11.73
N SER A 100 -2.22 10.47 -11.60
CA SER A 100 -2.26 11.75 -12.34
C SER A 100 -1.11 12.69 -11.93
N GLY A 101 -0.74 12.70 -10.64
CA GLY A 101 0.42 13.45 -10.16
C GLY A 101 1.77 12.87 -10.62
N PHE A 102 1.82 11.57 -10.91
CA PHE A 102 3.02 10.87 -11.38
C PHE A 102 3.17 10.87 -12.90
N LEU A 103 2.05 10.89 -13.64
CA LEU A 103 2.02 10.76 -15.09
C LEU A 103 3.02 11.70 -15.79
N PRO A 104 3.06 13.03 -15.52
CA PRO A 104 4.01 13.93 -16.19
C PRO A 104 5.48 13.51 -16.02
N VAL A 105 5.83 12.85 -14.91
CA VAL A 105 7.20 12.39 -14.62
C VAL A 105 7.48 11.04 -15.26
N ALA A 106 6.50 10.14 -15.31
CA ALA A 106 6.62 8.79 -15.86
C ALA A 106 6.70 8.77 -17.40
N ILE A 107 5.93 9.64 -18.06
CA ILE A 107 5.90 9.74 -19.54
C ILE A 107 6.89 10.76 -20.11
N ALA A 108 7.52 11.63 -19.30
CA ALA A 108 8.50 12.60 -19.80
C ALA A 108 9.79 11.97 -20.36
N GLN A 109 10.02 10.66 -20.17
CA GLN A 109 11.27 10.01 -20.57
C GLN A 109 11.18 8.97 -21.70
N PRO A 110 10.00 8.58 -22.24
CA PRO A 110 10.02 7.85 -23.52
C PRO A 110 8.88 8.18 -24.50
N VAL A 111 8.45 9.45 -24.65
CA VAL A 111 7.54 9.80 -25.76
C VAL A 111 8.20 9.56 -27.13
N ALA A 112 9.54 9.61 -27.20
CA ALA A 112 10.30 9.35 -28.41
C ALA A 112 10.25 7.87 -28.89
N SER A 113 9.72 6.91 -28.11
CA SER A 113 9.64 5.48 -28.51
C SER A 113 8.26 5.00 -28.97
N PHE A 114 7.24 5.86 -28.98
CA PHE A 114 6.01 5.61 -29.74
C PHE A 114 6.26 5.50 -31.27
N ILE A 115 7.50 5.79 -31.72
CA ILE A 115 8.00 5.62 -33.09
C ILE A 115 8.03 4.16 -33.57
N LYS A 116 7.91 3.14 -32.70
CA LYS A 116 7.78 1.73 -33.15
C LYS A 116 6.33 1.32 -33.45
N ALA A 117 5.60 2.16 -34.17
CA ALA A 117 4.34 1.86 -34.87
C ALA A 117 4.52 0.81 -36.00
N ILE A 118 5.35 -0.21 -35.76
CA ILE A 118 5.61 -1.34 -36.65
C ILE A 118 4.89 -2.55 -36.04
N PRO A 119 3.90 -3.14 -36.73
CA PRO A 119 3.27 -4.37 -36.29
C PRO A 119 4.33 -5.45 -36.04
N LEU A 120 4.12 -6.30 -35.02
CA LEU A 120 5.02 -7.36 -34.53
C LEU A 120 6.15 -6.95 -33.56
N ILE A 121 6.96 -5.93 -33.82
CA ILE A 121 8.08 -5.54 -32.92
C ILE A 121 7.65 -4.50 -31.87
N GLY A 122 6.74 -3.60 -32.22
CA GLY A 122 6.21 -2.58 -31.30
C GLY A 122 5.32 -3.17 -30.20
N GLN A 123 4.57 -4.23 -30.51
CA GLN A 123 3.63 -4.87 -29.59
C GLN A 123 4.34 -5.59 -28.44
N THR A 124 5.46 -6.28 -28.69
CA THR A 124 6.22 -6.97 -27.63
C THR A 124 6.89 -5.99 -26.68
N THR A 125 7.50 -4.92 -27.21
CA THR A 125 8.12 -3.87 -26.39
C THR A 125 7.07 -3.08 -25.61
N GLY A 126 5.92 -2.80 -26.24
CA GLY A 126 4.77 -2.15 -25.62
C GLY A 126 4.17 -2.97 -24.48
N ALA A 127 3.90 -4.26 -24.71
CA ALA A 127 3.38 -5.18 -23.70
C ALA A 127 4.33 -5.31 -22.50
N ILE A 128 5.64 -5.43 -22.73
CA ILE A 128 6.63 -5.47 -21.65
C ILE A 128 6.61 -4.19 -20.83
N THR A 129 6.54 -3.05 -21.52
CA THR A 129 6.48 -1.74 -20.85
C THR A 129 5.21 -1.64 -20.00
N MET A 130 4.06 -2.02 -20.55
CA MET A 130 2.78 -1.99 -19.82
C MET A 130 2.75 -2.97 -18.64
N SER A 131 3.29 -4.18 -18.78
CA SER A 131 3.43 -5.12 -17.67
C SER A 131 4.27 -4.55 -16.54
N ILE A 132 5.44 -3.97 -16.88
CA ILE A 132 6.31 -3.35 -15.87
C ILE A 132 5.59 -2.16 -15.23
N LEU A 133 4.97 -1.28 -16.00
CA LEU A 133 4.24 -0.11 -15.48
C LEU A 133 3.09 -0.51 -14.57
N GLY A 134 2.25 -1.46 -15.00
CA GLY A 134 1.10 -1.96 -14.23
C GLY A 134 1.53 -2.58 -12.91
N GLY A 135 2.54 -3.46 -12.95
CA GLY A 135 3.08 -4.09 -11.74
C GLY A 135 3.75 -3.09 -10.79
N SER A 136 4.60 -2.21 -11.31
CA SER A 136 5.33 -1.20 -10.50
C SER A 136 4.38 -0.21 -9.84
N THR A 137 3.37 0.26 -10.57
CA THR A 137 2.36 1.18 -10.05
C THR A 137 1.55 0.52 -8.94
N THR A 138 1.12 -0.72 -9.16
CA THR A 138 0.35 -1.50 -8.17
C THR A 138 1.18 -1.74 -6.91
N TYR A 139 2.46 -2.07 -7.07
CA TYR A 139 3.40 -2.20 -5.94
C TYR A 139 3.52 -0.90 -5.15
N ALA A 140 3.73 0.22 -5.82
CA ALA A 140 3.88 1.53 -5.19
C ALA A 140 2.62 1.95 -4.42
N ILE A 141 1.43 1.78 -5.02
CA ILE A 141 0.14 2.04 -4.35
C ILE A 141 0.05 1.19 -3.08
N GLY A 142 0.30 -0.11 -3.18
CA GLY A 142 0.25 -1.03 -2.06
C GLY A 142 1.19 -0.60 -0.92
N ARG A 143 2.43 -0.21 -1.23
CA ARG A 143 3.41 0.23 -0.24
C ARG A 143 3.01 1.53 0.45
N VAL A 144 2.45 2.49 -0.28
CA VAL A 144 1.93 3.75 0.29
C VAL A 144 0.83 3.47 1.31
N PHE A 145 -0.17 2.67 0.93
CA PHE A 145 -1.27 2.32 1.83
C PHE A 145 -0.81 1.46 3.00
N ASN A 146 0.09 0.50 2.77
CA ASN A 146 0.65 -0.33 3.83
C ASN A 146 1.36 0.51 4.91
N GLN A 147 2.24 1.44 4.49
CA GLN A 147 2.92 2.32 5.44
C GLN A 147 1.92 3.21 6.18
N HIS A 148 0.95 3.77 5.45
CA HIS A 148 -0.07 4.66 6.02
C HIS A 148 -0.93 3.94 7.07
N PHE A 149 -1.42 2.75 6.76
CA PHE A 149 -2.22 1.93 7.67
C PHE A 149 -1.40 1.41 8.85
N ALA A 150 -0.15 1.00 8.63
CA ALA A 150 0.76 0.61 9.71
C ALA A 150 1.04 1.77 10.69
N SER A 151 0.97 3.02 10.22
CA SER A 151 1.07 4.22 11.07
C SER A 151 -0.24 4.61 11.76
N GLY A 152 -1.32 3.83 11.59
CA GLY A 152 -2.65 4.08 12.17
C GLY A 152 -3.55 4.99 11.34
N GLY A 153 -3.17 5.31 10.10
CA GLY A 153 -3.99 6.09 9.18
C GLY A 153 -5.10 5.28 8.53
N THR A 154 -6.01 5.96 7.82
CA THR A 154 -7.18 5.38 7.15
C THR A 154 -7.30 5.88 5.69
N PHE A 155 -8.34 5.47 4.97
CA PHE A 155 -8.61 6.05 3.64
C PHE A 155 -9.01 7.53 3.68
N LEU A 156 -9.44 8.05 4.84
CA LEU A 156 -9.98 9.41 4.94
C LEU A 156 -8.89 10.48 5.12
N ASP A 157 -7.76 10.10 5.71
CA ASP A 157 -6.68 11.00 6.14
C ASP A 157 -5.39 10.86 5.30
N LEU A 158 -5.37 9.92 4.35
CA LEU A 158 -4.27 9.80 3.38
C LEU A 158 -4.30 11.00 2.42
N ASP A 159 -3.25 11.82 2.48
CA ASP A 159 -3.02 12.92 1.55
C ASP A 159 -2.03 12.49 0.45
N PRO A 160 -2.49 12.28 -0.80
CA PRO A 160 -1.65 11.87 -1.90
C PRO A 160 -0.47 12.81 -2.14
N SER A 161 -0.59 14.10 -1.83
CA SER A 161 0.45 15.10 -2.06
C SER A 161 1.66 14.91 -1.16
N LYS A 162 1.45 14.42 0.07
CA LYS A 162 2.52 14.19 1.05
C LYS A 162 3.32 12.92 0.77
N VAL A 163 2.71 11.95 0.10
CA VAL A 163 3.31 10.63 -0.14
C VAL A 163 3.87 10.46 -1.56
N LYS A 164 3.80 11.49 -2.42
CA LYS A 164 4.31 11.41 -3.81
C LYS A 164 5.76 10.97 -3.92
N ALA A 165 6.61 11.45 -3.02
CA ALA A 165 8.04 11.10 -3.02
C ALA A 165 8.24 9.62 -2.72
N TYR A 166 7.58 9.12 -1.67
CA TYR A 166 7.61 7.71 -1.31
C TYR A 166 6.99 6.82 -2.39
N PHE A 167 5.86 7.24 -2.99
CA PHE A 167 5.26 6.57 -4.13
C PHE A 167 6.27 6.40 -5.29
N LYS A 168 6.99 7.47 -5.66
CA LYS A 168 8.00 7.41 -6.71
C LYS A 168 9.15 6.47 -6.38
N GLU A 169 9.62 6.48 -5.14
CA GLU A 169 10.65 5.55 -4.67
C GLU A 169 10.18 4.10 -4.78
N GLN A 170 8.99 3.81 -4.25
CA GLN A 170 8.43 2.46 -4.28
C GLN A 170 8.06 2.01 -5.69
N PHE A 171 7.76 2.93 -6.61
CA PHE A 171 7.59 2.62 -8.03
C PHE A 171 8.90 2.06 -8.63
N GLU A 172 10.05 2.67 -8.32
CA GLU A 172 11.34 2.17 -8.80
C GLU A 172 11.72 0.81 -8.18
N VAL A 173 11.34 0.58 -6.91
CA VAL A 173 11.47 -0.74 -6.28
C VAL A 173 10.56 -1.75 -6.98
N GLY A 174 9.29 -1.41 -7.16
CA GLY A 174 8.30 -2.21 -7.87
C GLY A 174 8.74 -2.58 -9.28
N ARG A 175 9.41 -1.65 -9.97
CA ARG A 175 10.00 -1.89 -11.29
C ARG A 175 11.01 -3.03 -11.27
N LYS A 176 11.88 -3.08 -10.26
CA LYS A 176 12.84 -4.18 -10.10
C LYS A 176 12.14 -5.49 -9.74
N VAL A 177 11.15 -5.45 -8.84
CA VAL A 177 10.37 -6.61 -8.42
C VAL A 177 9.63 -7.25 -9.61
N THR A 178 8.92 -6.44 -10.39
CA THR A 178 8.18 -6.91 -11.57
C THR A 178 9.12 -7.36 -12.70
N GLN A 179 10.28 -6.72 -12.88
CA GLN A 179 11.29 -7.18 -13.83
C GLN A 179 11.90 -8.53 -13.46
N ALA A 180 12.11 -8.80 -12.17
CA ALA A 180 12.68 -10.06 -11.69
C ALA A 180 11.72 -11.24 -11.92
N ALA A 181 10.42 -11.07 -11.62
CA ALA A 181 9.41 -12.09 -11.86
C ALA A 181 9.33 -12.53 -13.32
N LYS A 182 9.60 -11.62 -14.26
CA LYS A 182 9.59 -11.90 -15.70
C LYS A 182 10.86 -12.62 -16.21
N LYS A 183 11.93 -12.72 -15.41
CA LYS A 183 13.12 -13.49 -15.79
C LYS A 183 13.00 -14.98 -15.45
N GLU A 184 12.05 -15.33 -14.59
CA GLU A 184 11.82 -16.71 -14.13
C GLU A 184 10.65 -17.39 -14.87
N THR A 185 10.02 -16.70 -15.84
CA THR A 185 8.97 -17.23 -16.72
C THR A 185 9.41 -17.17 -18.18
#